data_AF-A0A838A5H0-F1
#
_entry.id   AF-A0A838A5H0-F1
#
_cell.length_a   1.000
_cell.length_b   1.000
_cell.length_c   1.000
_cell.angle_alpha   90.00
_cell.angle_beta   90.00
_cell.angle_gamma   90.00
#
_symmetry.space_group_name_H-M   'P 1'
#
loop_
_entity.id
_entity.type
_entity.pdbx_description
1 polymer ?
#
loop_
_entity_poly.entity_id
_entity_poly.type
_entity_poly.pdbx_seq_one_letter_code
_entity_poly.pdbx_strand_id
1 'polypeptide(L)' 'MAADALSHGIPGLHRAGVDLLLPRGPGERDITVLEVNAAPMVTMQHWPWSGRPRNVAGALVGAILPDNTDA' A
#
# COMPACT_ATOMS: atom_id res chain seq x y z
N MET A 1 9.29 -5.78 4.67
CA MET A 1 9.49 -7.23 4.51
C MET A 1 8.22 -7.96 4.10
N ALA A 2 7.13 -7.98 4.88
CA ALA A 2 5.87 -8.66 4.45
C ALA A 2 5.20 -8.00 3.22
N ALA A 3 5.04 -6.68 3.21
CA ALA A 3 4.43 -5.96 2.07
C ALA A 3 5.26 -6.04 0.77
N ASP A 4 6.59 -6.15 0.90
CA ASP A 4 7.53 -6.20 -0.22
C ASP A 4 7.67 -7.63 -0.81
N ALA A 5 7.45 -8.66 0.00
CA ALA A 5 7.32 -10.03 -0.49
C ALA A 5 6.00 -10.22 -1.29
N LEU A 6 4.92 -9.54 -0.89
CA LEU A 6 3.64 -9.62 -1.58
C LEU A 6 3.65 -8.95 -2.95
N SER A 7 4.37 -7.85 -3.12
CA SER A 7 4.45 -7.14 -4.41
C SER A 7 5.04 -8.00 -5.54
N HIS A 8 5.78 -9.06 -5.20
CA HIS A 8 6.35 -10.00 -6.16
C HIS A 8 5.62 -11.36 -6.21
N GLY A 9 4.64 -11.59 -5.33
CA GLY A 9 3.94 -12.87 -5.20
C GLY A 9 2.79 -13.07 -6.19
N ILE A 10 2.33 -12.00 -6.86
CA ILE A 10 1.21 -12.04 -7.80
C ILE A 10 1.66 -11.45 -9.16
N PRO A 11 1.91 -12.31 -10.17
CA PRO A 11 2.31 -11.84 -11.50
C PRO A 11 1.30 -10.87 -12.12
N GLY A 12 1.79 -9.73 -12.62
CA GLY A 12 0.97 -8.68 -13.23
C GLY A 12 0.33 -7.70 -12.24
N LEU A 13 0.51 -7.89 -10.92
CA LEU A 13 0.00 -6.97 -9.91
C LEU A 13 1.05 -5.92 -9.51
N HIS A 14 1.07 -4.80 -10.23
CA HIS A 14 2.04 -3.73 -9.99
C HIS A 14 1.80 -2.92 -8.70
N ARG A 15 0.56 -2.97 -8.17
CA ARG A 15 0.12 -2.20 -7.00
C ARG A 15 -1.01 -2.94 -6.31
N ALA A 16 -1.03 -2.88 -4.98
CA ALA A 16 -2.07 -3.50 -4.18
C ALA A 16 -2.29 -2.73 -2.88
N GLY A 17 -3.51 -2.79 -2.35
CA GLY A 17 -3.74 -2.58 -0.92
C GLY A 17 -3.60 -3.90 -0.21
N VAL A 18 -2.98 -3.89 0.97
CA VAL A 18 -2.76 -5.09 1.76
C VAL A 18 -3.35 -4.87 3.14
N ASP A 19 -4.27 -5.75 3.51
CA ASP A 19 -4.85 -5.77 4.84
C ASP A 19 -4.08 -6.77 5.69
N LEU A 20 -3.55 -6.29 6.81
CA LEU A 20 -2.63 -7.03 7.66
C LEU A 20 -3.17 -7.14 9.08
N LEU A 21 -2.98 -8.31 9.69
CA LEU A 21 -3.03 -8.48 11.12
C LEU A 21 -1.61 -8.31 11.67
N LEU A 22 -1.42 -7.28 12.49
CA LEU A 22 -0.16 -6.98 13.14
C LEU A 22 -0.10 -7.61 14.54
N PRO A 23 1.08 -8.03 15.01
CA PRO A 23 1.31 -8.40 16.40
C PRO A 23 0.80 -7.33 17.37
N ARG A 24 0.14 -7.73 18.44
CA ARG A 24 -0.34 -6.82 19.50
C ARG A 24 0.30 -7.09 20.85
N GLY A 25 0.74 -8.33 21.10
CA GLY A 25 1.29 -8.76 22.37
C GLY A 25 2.82 -8.73 22.44
N PRO A 26 3.41 -8.63 23.64
CA PRO A 26 4.85 -8.83 23.83
C PRO A 26 5.26 -10.24 23.39
N GLY A 27 6.25 -10.33 22.50
CA GLY A 27 6.76 -11.60 22.00
C GLY A 27 6.10 -12.12 20.73
N GLU A 28 4.96 -11.55 20.30
CA GLU A 28 4.37 -11.82 19.00
C GLU A 28 5.20 -11.14 17.89
N ARG A 29 5.49 -11.87 16.82
CA ARG A 29 6.32 -11.37 15.70
C ARG A 29 5.69 -11.56 14.32
N ASP A 30 4.67 -12.41 14.25
CA ASP A 30 4.11 -12.85 12.99
C ASP A 30 3.13 -11.83 12.45
N ILE A 31 3.36 -11.39 11.21
CA ILE A 31 2.44 -10.56 10.45
C ILE A 31 1.62 -11.51 9.57
N THR A 32 0.29 -11.44 9.68
CA THR A 32 -0.60 -12.25 8.83
C THR A 32 -1.25 -11.37 7.76
N VAL A 33 -1.28 -11.85 6.53
CA VAL A 33 -1.99 -11.20 5.41
C VAL A 33 -3.43 -11.67 5.42
N LEU A 34 -4.38 -10.74 5.49
CA LEU A 34 -5.81 -11.05 5.47
C LEU A 34 -6.36 -10.98 4.05
N GLU A 35 -6.00 -9.93 3.32
CA GLU A 35 -6.47 -9.68 1.96
C GLU A 35 -5.42 -8.91 1.14
N VAL A 36 -5.41 -9.18 -0.17
CA VAL A 36 -4.69 -8.39 -1.17
C VAL A 36 -5.70 -7.82 -2.17
N ASN A 37 -5.89 -6.51 -2.12
CA ASN A 37 -6.82 -5.78 -2.96
C ASN A 37 -6.12 -5.21 -4.20
N ALA A 38 -6.50 -5.68 -5.39
CA ALA A 38 -5.94 -5.18 -6.66
C ALA A 38 -6.44 -3.76 -7.02
N ALA A 39 -7.60 -3.37 -6.50
CA ALA A 39 -8.18 -2.04 -6.67
C ALA A 39 -8.47 -1.42 -5.28
N PRO A 40 -7.43 -1.05 -4.53
CA PRO A 40 -7.61 -0.56 -3.18
C PRO A 40 -8.24 0.83 -3.16
N MET A 41 -9.04 1.09 -2.14
CA MET A 41 -9.63 2.40 -1.95
C MET A 41 -8.59 3.41 -1.45
N VAL A 42 -8.25 4.40 -2.29
CA VAL A 42 -7.26 5.43 -1.94
C VAL A 42 -7.86 6.64 -1.23
N THR A 43 -9.18 6.86 -1.32
CA THR A 43 -9.85 8.04 -0.73
C THR A 43 -9.70 8.09 0.79
N MET A 44 -9.76 6.94 1.47
CA MET A 44 -9.58 6.86 2.93
C MET A 44 -8.21 7.36 3.41
N GLN A 45 -7.18 7.30 2.55
CA GLN A 45 -5.84 7.81 2.88
C GLN A 45 -5.75 9.34 2.73
N HIS A 46 -6.58 9.94 1.86
CA HIS A 46 -6.61 11.39 1.64
C HIS A 46 -7.48 12.10 2.68
N TRP A 47 -8.55 11.46 3.16
CA TRP A 47 -9.47 12.03 4.15
C TRP A 47 -9.70 11.07 5.32
N PRO A 48 -8.69 10.84 6.17
CA PRO A 48 -8.85 9.98 7.32
C PRO A 48 -9.70 10.65 8.40
N TRP A 49 -10.48 9.85 9.13
CA TRP A 49 -11.24 10.32 10.30
C TRP A 49 -10.31 10.84 11.42
N SER A 50 -9.15 10.21 11.59
CA SER A 50 -8.10 10.63 12.53
C SER A 50 -6.71 10.36 11.97
N GLY A 51 -5.71 11.12 12.43
CA GLY A 51 -4.34 11.02 11.94
C GLY A 51 -4.05 11.98 10.79
N ARG A 52 -3.02 11.68 9.99
CA ARG A 52 -2.50 12.58 8.95
C ARG A 52 -2.92 12.12 7.54
N PRO A 53 -3.54 13.01 6.73
CA PRO A 53 -3.76 12.79 5.30
C PRO A 53 -2.50 12.43 4.52
N ARG A 54 -2.65 11.62 3.46
CA ARG A 54 -1.58 11.22 2.53
C ARG A 54 -2.05 11.36 1.09
N ASN A 55 -1.21 11.97 0.23
CA ASN A 55 -1.45 12.05 -1.22
C ASN A 55 -1.05 10.76 -1.93
N VAL A 56 -1.82 9.68 -1.70
CA VAL A 56 -1.55 8.37 -2.32
C VAL A 56 -1.86 8.40 -3.81
N ALA A 57 -2.85 9.19 -4.25
CA ALA A 57 -3.18 9.28 -5.67
C ALA A 57 -2.03 9.92 -6.46
N GLY A 58 -1.44 11.00 -5.96
CA GLY A 58 -0.26 11.61 -6.56
C GLY A 58 0.94 10.67 -6.60
N ALA A 59 1.18 9.91 -5.52
CA ALA A 59 2.24 8.91 -5.49
C ALA A 59 2.03 7.79 -6.53
N LEU A 60 0.79 7.32 -6.71
CA LEU A 60 0.46 6.33 -7.73
C LEU A 60 0.64 6.89 -9.14
N VAL A 61 0.23 8.15 -9.39
CA VAL A 61 0.43 8.80 -10.68
C VAL A 61 1.91 8.97 -10.98
N GLY A 62 2.70 9.47 -10.02
CA GLY A 62 4.15 9.62 -10.17
C GLY A 62 4.91 8.30 -10.33
N ALA A 63 4.36 7.18 -9.84
CA ALA A 63 4.93 5.86 -10.09
C ALA A 63 4.63 5.32 -11.50
N ILE A 64 3.59 5.82 -12.17
CA ILE A 64 3.18 5.39 -13.52
C ILE A 64 3.75 6.31 -14.60
N LEU A 65 3.80 7.61 -14.33
CA LEU A 65 4.26 8.62 -15.27
C LEU A 65 5.70 9.00 -14.95
N PRO A 66 6.64 8.89 -15.91
CA PRO A 66 7.99 9.41 -15.73
C PRO A 66 7.95 10.94 -15.56
N ASP A 67 8.89 11.48 -14.76
CA ASP A 67 9.07 12.91 -14.63
C ASP A 67 9.48 13.50 -15.99
N ASN A 68 8.59 14.26 -16.63
CA ASN A 68 8.92 15.03 -17.83
C ASN A 68 9.80 16.22 -17.43
N THR A 69 11.10 15.99 -17.20
CA THR A 69 12.07 17.06 -16.86
C THR A 69 12.84 17.57 -18.09
N ASP A 70 12.49 17.10 -19.29
CA ASP A 70 13.11 17.54 -20.57
C ASP A 70 12.11 18.32 -21.45
N ALA A 71 11.61 19.46 -20.96
CA ALA A 71 10.86 20.43 -21.76
C ALA A 71 11.39 21.86 -21.57
#